data_AF-A0A0C9XJV8-F1
#
_entry.id   AF-A0A0C9XJV8-F1
#
_cell.length_a   1.000
_cell.length_b   1.000
_cell.length_c   1.000
_cell.angle_alpha   90.00
_cell.angle_beta   90.00
_cell.angle_gamma   90.00
#
_symmetry.space_group_name_H-M   'P 1'
#
loop_
_entity.id
_entity.type
_entity.pdbx_description
1 polymer ?
#
loop_
_entity_poly.entity_id
_entity_poly.type
_entity_poly.pdbx_seq_one_letter_code
_entity_poly.pdbx_strand_id
1 'polypeptide(L)'
;MPRWHGLNHFDEALSVSYTDGQKFEDLSKVVVFACHDTLLPVEKEGYLLLCCLCAYIEFDLYTVFELHMMHMLAAGWEALTTFNTLMQKFSEKTKNTKKNWNFPKNHTCAHAFNDIEVKGVTCNFSTKPNEKMHGPLKEKYQRHMNFKNVADQILDIDHLELVSEFIHCRITDYDMYISNEEIIGNDDTEQEDFFHVKLGSKTKHLLTLEAVEQRSITDKAFI
;
A
#
# COMPACT_ATOMS: atom_id res chain seq x y z
N MET A 1 -5.51 -18.00 18.01
CA MET A 1 -4.33 -18.06 17.11
C MET A 1 -3.15 -17.34 17.75
N PRO A 2 -1.89 -17.62 17.36
CA PRO A 2 -0.75 -16.81 17.79
C PRO A 2 -0.99 -15.32 17.50
N ARG A 3 -0.63 -14.44 18.44
CA ARG A 3 -0.78 -12.99 18.30
C ARG A 3 0.55 -12.39 17.86
N TRP A 4 0.54 -11.69 16.73
CA TRP A 4 1.70 -11.00 16.20
C TRP A 4 1.43 -9.51 16.10
N HIS A 5 2.38 -8.71 16.57
CA HIS A 5 2.31 -7.26 16.48
C HIS A 5 2.17 -6.81 15.02
N GLY A 6 1.20 -5.95 14.75
CA GLY A 6 0.93 -5.42 13.41
C GLY A 6 0.04 -6.30 12.53
N LEU A 7 -0.44 -7.44 13.01
CA LEU A 7 -1.44 -8.28 12.33
C LEU A 7 -2.77 -8.27 13.06
N ASN A 8 -3.85 -8.52 12.32
CA ASN A 8 -5.16 -8.75 12.92
C ASN A 8 -5.13 -9.93 13.93
N HIS A 9 -5.79 -9.75 15.08
CA HIS A 9 -5.90 -10.78 16.11
C HIS A 9 -7.20 -11.57 15.92
N PHE A 10 -7.07 -12.89 15.74
CA PHE A 10 -8.21 -13.77 15.50
C PHE A 10 -8.54 -14.60 16.75
N ASP A 11 -9.68 -14.29 17.36
CA ASP A 11 -10.33 -15.16 18.35
C ASP A 11 -11.13 -16.26 17.65
N GLU A 12 -11.76 -15.96 16.50
CA GLU A 12 -12.44 -16.92 15.63
C GLU A 12 -12.12 -16.64 14.14
N ALA A 13 -11.28 -17.49 13.53
CA ALA A 13 -10.69 -17.23 12.21
C ALA A 13 -11.65 -17.32 11.01
N LEU A 14 -12.81 -17.98 11.17
CA LEU A 14 -13.75 -18.28 10.08
C LEU A 14 -15.16 -17.70 10.28
N SER A 15 -15.32 -16.78 11.24
CA SER A 15 -16.63 -16.17 11.50
C SER A 15 -16.96 -15.10 10.43
N VAL A 16 -18.23 -15.04 10.02
CA VAL A 16 -18.73 -14.17 8.93
C VAL A 16 -18.50 -12.68 9.22
N SER A 17 -18.32 -12.30 10.48
CA SER A 17 -18.07 -10.92 10.90
C SER A 17 -16.67 -10.38 10.55
N TYR A 18 -15.76 -11.22 10.08
CA TYR A 18 -14.34 -10.87 9.86
C TYR A 18 -13.89 -10.81 8.40
N THR A 19 -14.79 -10.76 7.41
CA THR A 19 -14.38 -10.94 6.00
C THR A 19 -14.06 -9.63 5.28
N ASP A 20 -12.84 -9.13 5.41
CA ASP A 20 -12.22 -8.20 4.45
C ASP A 20 -10.91 -8.78 3.89
N GLY A 21 -10.42 -8.21 2.79
CA GLY A 21 -9.23 -8.73 2.11
C GLY A 21 -7.97 -8.70 2.97
N GLN A 22 -7.81 -7.69 3.82
CA GLN A 22 -6.63 -7.55 4.69
C GLN A 22 -6.60 -8.64 5.76
N LYS A 23 -7.76 -8.97 6.33
CA LYS A 23 -7.86 -10.06 7.32
C LYS A 23 -7.52 -11.43 6.73
N PHE A 24 -7.91 -11.71 5.48
CA PHE A 24 -7.51 -12.96 4.83
C PHE A 24 -5.99 -13.02 4.58
N GLU A 25 -5.37 -11.89 4.23
CA GLU A 25 -3.92 -11.79 4.05
C GLU A 25 -3.16 -11.95 5.39
N ASP A 26 -3.68 -11.38 6.46
CA ASP A 26 -3.08 -11.56 7.79
C ASP A 26 -3.29 -12.98 8.32
N LEU A 27 -4.45 -13.59 8.01
CA LEU A 27 -4.73 -14.97 8.36
C LEU A 27 -3.78 -15.94 7.64
N SER A 28 -3.47 -15.72 6.36
CA SER A 28 -2.54 -16.58 5.62
C SER A 28 -1.13 -16.54 6.23
N LYS A 29 -0.69 -15.40 6.77
CA LYS A 29 0.61 -15.27 7.48
C LYS A 29 0.65 -16.07 8.79
N VAL A 30 -0.48 -16.26 9.47
CA VAL A 30 -0.54 -16.89 10.80
C VAL A 30 -0.98 -18.36 10.74
N VAL A 31 -1.74 -18.76 9.72
CA VAL A 31 -2.41 -20.08 9.68
C VAL A 31 -1.42 -21.24 9.69
N VAL A 32 -0.28 -21.13 8.99
CA VAL A 32 0.74 -22.20 8.96
C VAL A 32 1.31 -22.45 10.36
N PHE A 33 1.63 -21.38 11.09
CA PHE A 33 2.15 -21.50 12.46
C PHE A 33 1.09 -22.01 13.43
N ALA A 34 -0.16 -21.59 13.28
CA ALA A 34 -1.26 -22.08 14.11
C ALA A 34 -1.56 -23.57 13.88
N CYS A 35 -1.35 -24.05 12.65
CA CYS A 35 -1.63 -25.43 12.26
C CYS A 35 -0.45 -26.39 12.41
N HIS A 36 0.78 -25.88 12.57
CA HIS A 36 2.00 -26.70 12.58
C HIS A 36 1.97 -27.82 13.63
N ASP A 37 1.54 -27.51 14.86
CA ASP A 37 1.53 -28.46 15.96
C ASP A 37 0.24 -29.30 16.04
N THR A 38 -0.78 -28.95 15.26
CA THR A 38 -2.06 -29.66 15.23
C THR A 38 -2.15 -30.64 14.06
N LEU A 39 -1.62 -30.28 12.89
CA LEU A 39 -1.62 -31.10 11.68
C LEU A 39 -0.33 -31.93 11.59
N LEU A 40 -0.19 -32.87 12.53
CA LEU A 40 1.02 -33.68 12.67
C LEU A 40 1.21 -34.67 11.50
N PRO A 41 2.46 -35.07 11.18
CA PRO A 41 2.77 -36.03 10.12
C PRO A 41 2.08 -37.40 10.24
N VAL A 42 1.63 -37.75 11.45
CA VAL A 42 0.88 -38.99 11.73
C VAL A 42 -0.47 -38.96 11.01
N GLU A 43 -1.10 -37.79 10.90
CA GLU A 43 -2.31 -37.56 10.12
C GLU A 43 -1.94 -37.23 8.67
N LYS A 44 -2.02 -38.23 7.80
CA LYS A 44 -1.47 -38.11 6.44
C LYS A 44 -2.24 -37.12 5.55
N GLU A 45 -3.49 -36.79 5.87
CA GLU A 45 -4.34 -35.82 5.17
C GLU A 45 -4.13 -34.41 5.70
N GLY A 46 -4.15 -34.25 7.03
CA GLY A 46 -3.92 -32.97 7.70
C GLY A 46 -2.55 -32.40 7.40
N TYR A 47 -1.51 -33.23 7.50
CA TYR A 47 -0.15 -32.83 7.12
C TYR A 47 -0.02 -32.45 5.64
N LEU A 48 -0.72 -33.15 4.75
CA LEU A 48 -0.72 -32.81 3.32
C LEU A 48 -1.41 -31.47 3.06
N LEU A 49 -2.48 -31.15 3.79
CA LEU A 49 -3.11 -29.82 3.75
C LEU A 49 -2.14 -28.74 4.24
N LEU A 50 -1.39 -29.00 5.31
CA LEU A 50 -0.36 -28.07 5.80
C LEU A 50 0.70 -27.82 4.71
N CYS A 51 1.18 -28.86 4.02
CA CYS A 51 2.10 -28.70 2.89
C CYS A 51 1.48 -27.86 1.76
N CYS A 52 0.20 -28.08 1.43
CA CYS A 52 -0.50 -27.25 0.43
C CYS A 52 -0.57 -25.78 0.85
N LEU A 53 -0.84 -25.49 2.13
CA LEU A 53 -0.87 -24.13 2.66
C LEU A 53 0.51 -23.46 2.58
N CYS A 54 1.57 -24.16 2.97
CA CYS A 54 2.93 -23.65 2.86
C CYS A 54 3.30 -23.32 1.41
N ALA A 55 3.04 -24.25 0.48
CA ALA A 55 3.35 -24.05 -0.93
C ALA A 55 2.51 -22.93 -1.56
N TYR A 56 1.25 -22.77 -1.13
CA TYR A 56 0.40 -21.65 -1.57
C TYR A 56 0.99 -20.31 -1.13
N ILE A 57 1.39 -20.18 0.14
CA ILE A 57 1.95 -18.93 0.67
C ILE A 57 3.28 -18.58 0.00
N GLU A 58 4.13 -19.59 -0.26
CA GLU A 58 5.37 -19.38 -1.01
C GLU A 58 5.09 -18.91 -2.43
N PHE A 59 4.16 -19.54 -3.14
CA PHE A 59 3.71 -19.10 -4.46
C PHE A 59 3.15 -17.66 -4.40
N ASP A 60 2.24 -17.38 -3.47
CA ASP A 60 1.57 -16.09 -3.31
C ASP A 60 2.59 -14.97 -3.06
N LEU A 61 3.62 -15.23 -2.23
CA LEU A 61 4.73 -14.31 -1.97
C LEU A 61 5.38 -13.83 -3.27
N TYR A 62 5.70 -14.75 -4.17
CA TYR A 62 6.28 -14.38 -5.46
C TYR A 62 5.34 -13.52 -6.29
N THR A 63 4.02 -13.74 -6.25
CA THR A 63 3.06 -12.96 -7.04
C THR A 63 2.90 -11.51 -6.56
N VAL A 64 3.24 -11.21 -5.31
CA VAL A 64 3.07 -9.87 -4.72
C VAL A 64 4.30 -8.98 -4.91
N PHE A 65 5.40 -9.49 -5.49
CA PHE A 65 6.58 -8.67 -5.75
C PHE A 65 6.27 -7.48 -6.66
N GLU A 66 6.77 -6.31 -6.26
CA GLU A 66 6.65 -5.06 -7.02
C GLU A 66 7.66 -4.98 -8.18
N LEU A 67 8.61 -5.92 -8.22
CA LEU A 67 9.59 -6.03 -9.29
C LEU A 67 9.96 -7.50 -9.48
N HIS A 68 9.81 -7.98 -10.71
CA HIS A 68 10.20 -9.34 -11.08
C HIS A 68 11.48 -9.34 -11.90
N MET A 69 12.53 -9.97 -11.37
CA MET A 69 13.69 -10.37 -12.15
C MET A 69 13.50 -11.78 -12.74
N MET A 70 14.27 -12.12 -13.77
CA MET A 70 14.18 -13.44 -14.42
C MET A 70 14.28 -14.62 -13.44
N HIS A 71 15.18 -14.54 -12.44
CA HIS A 71 15.31 -15.61 -11.45
C HIS A 71 14.11 -15.68 -10.48
N MET A 72 13.47 -14.54 -10.18
CA MET A 72 12.26 -14.51 -9.35
C MET A 72 11.07 -15.11 -10.09
N LEU A 73 10.95 -14.86 -11.40
CA LEU A 73 9.94 -15.52 -12.23
C LEU A 73 10.16 -17.03 -12.29
N ALA A 74 11.40 -17.47 -12.50
CA ALA A 74 11.74 -18.89 -12.51
C ALA A 74 11.38 -19.57 -11.17
N ALA A 75 11.76 -18.95 -10.05
CA ALA A 75 11.41 -19.46 -8.72
C ALA A 75 9.90 -19.46 -8.46
N GLY A 76 9.19 -18.42 -8.92
CA GLY A 76 7.73 -18.34 -8.86
C GLY A 76 7.04 -19.47 -9.64
N TRP A 77 7.51 -19.76 -10.86
CA TRP A 77 7.03 -20.89 -11.66
C TRP A 77 7.27 -22.24 -10.97
N GLU A 78 8.42 -22.41 -10.31
CA GLU A 78 8.73 -23.60 -9.51
C GLU A 78 7.80 -23.74 -8.29
N ALA A 79 7.57 -22.64 -7.56
CA ALA A 79 6.65 -22.59 -6.42
C ALA A 79 5.20 -22.94 -6.86
N LEU A 80 4.74 -22.39 -7.98
CA LEU A 80 3.44 -22.72 -8.57
C LEU A 80 3.34 -24.21 -8.96
N THR A 81 4.40 -24.77 -9.54
CA THR A 81 4.47 -26.20 -9.90
C THR A 81 4.37 -27.09 -8.66
N THR A 82 5.08 -26.71 -7.59
CA THR A 82 5.06 -27.39 -6.30
C THR A 82 3.67 -27.35 -5.67
N PHE A 83 3.06 -26.16 -5.63
CA PHE A 83 1.69 -25.98 -5.13
C PHE A 83 0.68 -26.84 -5.92
N ASN A 84 0.70 -26.78 -7.25
CA ASN A 84 -0.21 -27.57 -8.10
C ASN A 84 -0.04 -29.07 -7.88
N THR A 85 1.20 -29.55 -7.77
CA THR A 85 1.51 -30.97 -7.51
C THR A 85 0.95 -31.42 -6.16
N LEU A 86 1.12 -30.61 -5.11
CA LEU A 86 0.58 -30.91 -3.78
C LEU A 86 -0.95 -30.88 -3.77
N MET A 87 -1.57 -29.88 -4.42
CA MET A 87 -3.02 -29.78 -4.54
C MET A 87 -3.63 -30.95 -5.30
N GLN A 88 -2.98 -31.46 -6.34
CA GLN A 88 -3.41 -32.67 -7.04
C GLN A 88 -3.39 -33.89 -6.10
N LYS A 89 -2.28 -34.12 -5.38
CA LYS A 89 -2.19 -35.19 -4.38
C LYS A 89 -3.25 -35.07 -3.29
N PHE A 90 -3.51 -33.85 -2.82
CA PHE A 90 -4.53 -33.60 -1.80
C PHE A 90 -5.93 -33.86 -2.32
N SER A 91 -6.23 -33.43 -3.55
CA SER A 91 -7.50 -33.70 -4.22
C SER A 91 -7.74 -35.19 -4.39
N GLU A 92 -6.73 -35.96 -4.80
CA GLU A 92 -6.82 -37.41 -4.92
C GLU A 92 -7.16 -38.10 -3.61
N LYS A 93 -6.53 -37.64 -2.52
CA LYS A 93 -6.72 -38.19 -1.19
C LYS A 93 -8.05 -37.81 -0.54
N THR A 94 -8.60 -36.67 -0.96
CA THR A 94 -9.90 -36.17 -0.51
C THR A 94 -11.04 -36.43 -1.50
N LYS A 95 -10.84 -37.34 -2.48
CA LYS A 95 -11.88 -37.75 -3.46
C LYS A 95 -13.17 -38.27 -2.83
N ASN A 96 -13.08 -38.84 -1.62
CA ASN A 96 -14.23 -39.30 -0.84
C ASN A 96 -15.03 -38.14 -0.20
N THR A 97 -14.49 -36.93 -0.20
CA THR A 97 -15.20 -35.72 0.22
C THR A 97 -16.05 -35.18 -0.93
N LYS A 98 -17.12 -34.44 -0.61
CA LYS A 98 -17.96 -33.78 -1.63
C LYS A 98 -17.28 -32.57 -2.31
N LYS A 99 -16.04 -32.23 -1.91
CA LYS A 99 -15.37 -31.01 -2.33
C LYS A 99 -14.61 -31.24 -3.64
N ASN A 100 -14.95 -30.46 -4.66
CA ASN A 100 -14.15 -30.35 -5.88
C ASN A 100 -13.12 -29.23 -5.73
N TRP A 101 -11.83 -29.56 -5.85
CA TRP A 101 -10.71 -28.61 -5.80
C TRP A 101 -10.43 -27.90 -7.13
N ASN A 102 -11.08 -28.32 -8.22
CA ASN A 102 -11.07 -27.62 -9.50
C ASN A 102 -12.17 -26.55 -9.55
N PHE A 103 -11.95 -25.42 -8.87
CA PHE A 103 -12.84 -24.25 -8.88
C PHE A 103 -12.10 -23.02 -9.44
N PRO A 104 -12.84 -22.03 -10.00
CA PRO A 104 -12.24 -20.91 -10.73
C PRO A 104 -11.09 -20.21 -9.99
N LYS A 105 -11.26 -19.88 -8.70
CA LYS A 105 -10.22 -19.20 -7.90
C LYS A 105 -8.92 -20.01 -7.79
N ASN A 106 -8.99 -21.34 -7.67
CA ASN A 106 -7.80 -22.18 -7.66
C ASN A 106 -7.15 -22.22 -9.04
N HIS A 107 -7.97 -22.30 -10.10
CA HIS A 107 -7.48 -22.31 -11.48
C HIS A 107 -6.78 -21.01 -11.88
N THR A 108 -7.21 -19.85 -11.36
CA THR A 108 -6.57 -18.56 -11.62
C THR A 108 -5.07 -18.58 -11.27
N CYS A 109 -4.64 -19.36 -10.27
CA CYS A 109 -3.23 -19.49 -9.92
C CYS A 109 -2.36 -20.00 -11.09
N ALA A 110 -2.92 -20.84 -11.98
CA ALA A 110 -2.21 -21.38 -13.14
C ALA A 110 -1.83 -20.30 -14.17
N HIS A 111 -2.50 -19.15 -14.17
CA HIS A 111 -2.26 -18.05 -15.10
C HIS A 111 -1.46 -16.90 -14.47
N ALA A 112 -1.18 -16.96 -13.18
CA ALA A 112 -0.60 -15.84 -12.43
C ALA A 112 0.71 -15.32 -13.05
N PHE A 113 1.65 -16.21 -13.39
CA PHE A 113 2.93 -15.78 -13.98
C PHE A 113 2.83 -15.40 -15.45
N ASN A 114 1.93 -16.00 -16.23
CA ASN A 114 1.64 -15.51 -17.58
C ASN A 114 1.11 -14.07 -17.54
N ASP A 115 0.20 -13.78 -16.60
CA ASP A 115 -0.33 -12.43 -16.40
C ASP A 115 0.76 -11.45 -15.95
N ILE A 116 1.65 -11.86 -15.05
CA ILE A 116 2.80 -11.06 -14.59
C ILE A 116 3.77 -10.79 -15.75
N GLU A 117 4.10 -11.78 -16.58
CA GLU A 117 4.99 -11.58 -17.73
C GLU A 117 4.40 -10.59 -18.76
N VAL A 118 3.07 -10.62 -18.96
CA VAL A 118 2.38 -9.74 -19.92
C VAL A 118 2.12 -8.34 -19.34
N LYS A 119 1.84 -8.22 -18.04
CA LYS A 119 1.35 -6.99 -17.40
C LYS A 119 2.33 -6.39 -16.38
N GLY A 120 3.47 -7.03 -16.16
CA GLY A 120 4.56 -6.60 -15.27
C GLY A 120 4.42 -7.13 -13.84
N VAL A 121 3.39 -6.68 -13.11
CA VAL A 121 3.20 -6.95 -11.68
C VAL A 121 1.72 -7.03 -11.34
N THR A 122 1.35 -7.77 -10.29
CA THR A 122 -0.06 -7.97 -9.90
C THR A 122 -0.80 -6.68 -9.54
N CYS A 123 -0.09 -5.66 -9.04
CA CYS A 123 -0.72 -4.38 -8.70
C CYS A 123 -1.36 -3.69 -9.92
N ASN A 124 -0.78 -3.84 -11.12
CA ASN A 124 -1.25 -3.23 -12.37
C ASN A 124 -2.62 -3.74 -12.83
N PHE A 125 -3.01 -4.93 -12.40
CA PHE A 125 -4.27 -5.57 -12.78
C PHE A 125 -5.09 -6.02 -11.57
N SER A 126 -4.79 -5.46 -10.40
CA SER A 126 -5.58 -5.66 -9.18
C SER A 126 -6.76 -4.68 -9.11
N THR A 127 -7.82 -5.07 -8.42
CA THR A 127 -8.97 -4.19 -8.13
C THR A 127 -8.78 -3.36 -6.87
N LYS A 128 -7.73 -3.62 -6.07
CA LYS A 128 -7.46 -2.97 -4.77
C LYS A 128 -7.47 -1.43 -4.85
N PRO A 129 -6.85 -0.77 -5.86
CA PRO A 129 -6.88 0.69 -5.94
C PRO A 129 -8.30 1.25 -6.12
N ASN A 130 -9.08 0.63 -7.01
CA ASN A 130 -10.46 1.06 -7.26
C ASN A 130 -11.38 0.77 -6.06
N GLU A 131 -11.18 -0.35 -5.38
CA GLU A 131 -11.89 -0.69 -4.14
C GLU A 131 -11.59 0.32 -3.02
N LYS A 132 -10.32 0.71 -2.85
CA LYS A 132 -9.93 1.73 -1.88
C LYS A 132 -10.56 3.10 -2.17
N MET A 133 -10.71 3.46 -3.45
CA MET A 133 -11.34 4.72 -3.86
C MET A 133 -12.80 4.83 -3.39
N HIS A 134 -13.52 3.72 -3.22
CA HIS A 134 -14.92 3.77 -2.79
C HIS A 134 -15.13 4.39 -1.40
N GLY A 135 -14.18 4.25 -0.48
CA GLY A 135 -14.27 4.83 0.87
C GLY A 135 -14.35 6.36 0.84
N PRO A 136 -13.32 7.05 0.32
CA PRO A 136 -13.32 8.50 0.16
C PRO A 136 -14.49 9.01 -0.68
N LEU A 137 -14.86 8.33 -1.77
CA LEU A 137 -16.01 8.72 -2.59
C LEU A 137 -17.31 8.71 -1.79
N LYS A 138 -17.52 7.68 -0.95
CA LYS A 138 -18.68 7.60 -0.07
C LYS A 138 -18.66 8.71 0.98
N GLU A 139 -17.50 9.05 1.51
CA GLU A 139 -17.36 10.14 2.49
C GLU A 139 -17.68 11.51 1.87
N LYS A 140 -17.11 11.81 0.70
CA LYS A 140 -17.43 13.02 -0.08
C LYS A 140 -18.92 13.11 -0.34
N TYR A 141 -19.52 12.00 -0.80
CA TYR A 141 -20.96 11.91 -1.06
C TYR A 141 -21.81 12.23 0.18
N GLN A 142 -21.43 11.73 1.35
CA GLN A 142 -22.21 11.88 2.57
C GLN A 142 -22.00 13.23 3.26
N ARG A 143 -20.79 13.79 3.21
CA ARG A 143 -20.39 14.94 4.04
C ARG A 143 -20.32 16.26 3.28
N HIS A 144 -20.10 16.21 1.96
CA HIS A 144 -19.72 17.39 1.19
C HIS A 144 -20.65 17.70 0.00
N MET A 145 -21.78 16.99 -0.13
CA MET A 145 -22.69 17.14 -1.29
C MET A 145 -24.13 17.39 -0.90
N ASN A 146 -24.89 17.91 -1.86
CA ASN A 146 -26.33 18.14 -1.75
C ASN A 146 -27.20 17.01 -2.33
N PHE A 147 -26.60 15.84 -2.60
CA PHE A 147 -27.25 14.65 -3.18
C PHE A 147 -27.87 14.83 -4.58
N LYS A 148 -27.52 15.90 -5.31
CA LYS A 148 -27.93 16.17 -6.69
C LYS A 148 -26.68 16.41 -7.53
N ASN A 149 -26.69 16.11 -8.84
CA ASN A 149 -25.55 16.35 -9.74
C ASN A 149 -24.20 15.98 -9.11
N VAL A 150 -24.14 14.76 -8.61
CA VAL A 150 -23.13 14.27 -7.66
C VAL A 150 -21.74 14.16 -8.32
N ALA A 151 -21.69 13.77 -9.59
CA ALA A 151 -20.44 13.53 -10.30
C ALA A 151 -19.57 14.80 -10.38
N ASP A 152 -20.13 15.92 -10.84
CA ASP A 152 -19.38 17.19 -10.96
C ASP A 152 -18.92 17.70 -9.59
N GLN A 153 -19.77 17.58 -8.56
CA GLN A 153 -19.39 17.96 -7.19
C GLN A 153 -18.26 17.10 -6.63
N ILE A 154 -18.26 15.77 -6.89
CA ILE A 154 -17.15 14.90 -6.51
C ILE A 154 -15.86 15.39 -7.15
N LEU A 155 -15.89 15.67 -8.45
CA LEU A 155 -14.71 16.09 -9.21
C LEU A 155 -14.18 17.44 -8.73
N ASP A 156 -15.06 18.39 -8.43
CA ASP A 156 -14.67 19.70 -7.89
C ASP A 156 -14.00 19.56 -6.51
N ILE A 157 -14.56 18.73 -5.63
CA ILE A 157 -13.98 18.48 -4.30
C ILE A 157 -12.63 17.78 -4.43
N ASP A 158 -12.53 16.76 -5.29
CA ASP A 158 -11.28 16.04 -5.57
C ASP A 158 -10.19 16.97 -6.12
N HIS A 159 -10.56 17.89 -7.01
CA HIS A 159 -9.64 18.90 -7.53
C HIS A 159 -9.13 19.84 -6.43
N LEU A 160 -10.02 20.32 -5.56
CA LEU A 160 -9.64 21.20 -4.45
C LEU A 160 -8.74 20.49 -3.44
N GLU A 161 -9.02 19.23 -3.11
CA GLU A 161 -8.16 18.39 -2.26
C GLU A 161 -6.77 18.24 -2.88
N LEU A 162 -6.68 17.91 -4.17
CA LEU A 162 -5.40 17.79 -4.88
C LEU A 162 -4.59 19.10 -4.86
N VAL A 163 -5.24 20.24 -5.08
CA VAL A 163 -4.59 21.56 -5.02
C VAL A 163 -4.06 21.82 -3.60
N SER A 164 -4.86 21.51 -2.58
CA SER A 164 -4.45 21.70 -1.19
C SER A 164 -3.27 20.80 -0.82
N GLU A 165 -3.30 19.52 -1.19
CA GLU A 165 -2.19 18.60 -0.98
C GLU A 165 -0.92 19.07 -1.69
N PHE A 166 -1.03 19.54 -2.94
CA PHE A 166 0.10 20.08 -3.68
C PHE A 166 0.74 21.27 -2.96
N ILE A 167 -0.07 22.21 -2.46
CA ILE A 167 0.42 23.35 -1.68
C ILE A 167 1.13 22.86 -0.40
N HIS A 168 0.54 21.89 0.31
CA HIS A 168 1.15 21.28 1.50
C HIS A 168 2.49 20.62 1.22
N CYS A 169 2.61 19.87 0.11
CA CYS A 169 3.88 19.27 -0.31
C CYS A 169 4.93 20.36 -0.54
N ARG A 170 4.58 21.45 -1.24
CA ARG A 170 5.51 22.55 -1.49
C ARG A 170 5.97 23.26 -0.21
N ILE A 171 5.08 23.45 0.75
CA ILE A 171 5.43 24.01 2.07
C ILE A 171 6.36 23.04 2.80
N THR A 172 6.03 21.75 2.81
CA THR A 172 6.84 20.72 3.48
C THR A 172 8.25 20.62 2.89
N ASP A 173 8.37 20.66 1.56
CA ASP A 173 9.66 20.67 0.86
C ASP A 173 10.50 21.90 1.24
N TYR A 174 9.84 23.06 1.36
CA TYR A 174 10.49 24.31 1.74
C TYR A 174 10.94 24.29 3.21
N ASP A 175 10.10 23.80 4.12
CA ASP A 175 10.43 23.67 5.55
C ASP A 175 11.61 22.70 5.75
N MET A 176 11.66 21.61 4.98
CA MET A 176 12.79 20.67 4.98
C MET A 176 14.07 21.33 4.44
N TYR A 177 13.95 22.14 3.38
CA TYR A 177 15.08 22.89 2.83
C TYR A 177 15.65 23.89 3.86
N ILE A 178 14.80 24.69 4.52
CA ILE A 178 15.23 25.62 5.56
C ILE A 178 15.90 24.87 6.72
N SER A 179 15.28 23.79 7.20
CA SER A 179 15.83 23.00 8.31
C SER A 179 17.20 22.43 7.99
N ASN A 180 17.41 21.98 6.74
CA ASN A 180 18.71 21.49 6.28
C ASN A 180 19.75 22.61 6.12
N GLU A 181 19.36 23.80 5.66
CA GLU A 181 20.27 24.97 5.63
C GLU A 181 20.68 25.44 7.04
N GLU A 182 19.78 25.35 8.02
CA GLU A 182 20.09 25.69 9.42
C GLU A 182 21.05 24.67 10.08
N ILE A 183 21.02 23.41 9.65
CA ILE A 183 21.96 22.36 10.10
C ILE A 183 23.36 22.54 9.47
N ILE A 184 23.45 23.04 8.24
CA ILE A 184 24.72 23.33 7.54
C ILE A 184 25.21 24.76 7.87
N GLY A 185 24.97 25.21 9.11
CA GLY A 185 25.48 26.49 9.58
C GLY A 185 27.00 26.57 9.42
N ASN A 186 27.43 27.52 8.58
CA ASN A 186 28.75 28.15 8.55
C ASN A 186 29.83 27.55 7.61
N ASP A 187 29.57 27.45 6.30
CA ASP A 187 30.65 27.59 5.32
C ASP A 187 30.29 28.65 4.27
N ASP A 188 31.15 29.66 4.18
CA ASP A 188 31.01 30.85 3.36
C ASP A 188 30.99 30.46 1.87
N THR A 189 29.81 30.21 1.32
CA THR A 189 29.66 29.96 -0.13
C THR A 189 29.28 31.25 -0.83
N GLU A 190 30.24 31.76 -1.60
CA GLU A 190 30.15 32.94 -2.44
C GLU A 190 28.89 32.87 -3.33
N GLN A 191 28.07 33.91 -3.24
CA GLN A 191 26.79 34.01 -3.91
C GLN A 191 27.01 34.51 -5.35
N GLU A 192 27.06 33.61 -6.33
CA GLU A 192 27.08 34.01 -7.75
C GLU A 192 25.72 34.62 -8.15
N ASP A 193 25.76 35.91 -8.44
CA ASP A 193 24.62 36.74 -8.83
C ASP A 193 24.27 36.49 -10.32
N PHE A 194 23.42 35.49 -10.58
CA PHE A 194 22.75 35.36 -11.86
C PHE A 194 21.28 35.82 -11.75
N PHE A 195 20.99 36.89 -12.50
CA PHE A 195 19.69 37.52 -12.73
C PHE A 195 19.11 38.37 -11.58
N HIS A 196 18.91 39.66 -11.87
CA HIS A 196 18.43 40.73 -10.97
C HIS A 196 16.95 40.62 -10.55
N VAL A 197 16.41 39.41 -10.40
CA VAL A 197 15.08 39.19 -9.81
C VAL A 197 15.22 38.16 -8.69
N LYS A 198 15.39 38.64 -7.45
CA LYS A 198 15.28 37.83 -6.24
C LYS A 198 13.85 37.95 -5.71
N LEU A 199 12.99 36.99 -6.02
CA LEU A 199 11.70 36.86 -5.34
C LEU A 199 11.93 36.05 -4.06
N GLY A 200 11.83 36.71 -2.90
CA GLY A 200 12.11 36.12 -1.59
C GLY A 200 13.57 36.31 -1.15
N SER A 201 13.91 37.49 -0.64
CA SER A 201 15.19 37.67 0.07
C SER A 201 15.17 36.87 1.37
N LYS A 202 16.23 36.09 1.64
CA LYS A 202 16.48 35.47 2.96
C LYS A 202 16.45 36.56 4.02
N THR A 203 15.37 36.59 4.80
CA THR A 203 15.28 37.51 5.92
C THR A 203 15.99 36.83 7.08
N LYS A 204 17.18 37.31 7.44
CA LYS A 204 18.06 36.69 8.46
C LYS A 204 17.41 36.56 9.86
N HIS A 205 16.25 37.15 10.06
CA HIS A 205 15.51 37.09 11.31
C HIS A 205 14.01 37.10 11.02
N LEU A 206 13.23 36.32 11.78
CA LEU A 206 11.78 36.31 11.72
C LEU A 206 11.28 37.72 12.09
N LEU A 207 10.92 38.51 11.08
CA LEU A 207 10.45 39.88 11.26
C LEU A 207 8.95 39.82 11.53
N THR A 208 8.55 40.19 12.75
CA THR A 208 7.15 40.34 13.10
C THR A 208 6.56 41.55 12.40
N LEU A 209 5.25 41.53 12.15
CA LEU A 209 4.54 42.60 11.46
C LEU A 209 4.70 43.96 12.17
N GLU A 210 4.71 43.94 13.51
CA GLU A 210 4.96 45.10 14.37
C GLU A 210 6.37 45.70 14.15
N ALA A 211 7.39 44.87 13.93
CA ALA A 211 8.75 45.34 13.67
C ALA A 211 8.92 45.96 12.28
N VAL A 212 8.07 45.58 11.32
CA VAL A 212 8.01 46.20 9.99
C VAL A 212 7.32 47.56 10.06
N GLU A 213 6.22 47.66 10.81
CA GLU A 213 5.49 48.92 11.03
C GLU A 213 6.35 49.96 11.78
N GLN A 214 7.15 49.55 12.75
CA GLN A 214 8.06 50.45 13.47
C GLN A 214 9.19 50.99 12.56
N ARG A 215 9.64 50.21 11.56
CA ARG A 215 10.67 50.64 10.60
C ARG A 215 10.15 51.63 9.56
N SER A 216 8.90 51.49 9.14
CA SER A 216 8.29 52.35 8.12
C SER A 216 8.01 53.77 8.62
N ILE A 217 7.91 53.99 9.94
CA ILE A 217 7.75 55.34 10.55
C ILE A 217 8.93 56.27 10.21
N THR A 218 10.12 55.73 9.99
CA THR A 218 11.33 56.50 9.63
C THR A 218 11.60 56.58 8.14
N ASP A 219 10.86 55.84 7.32
CA ASP A 219 11.06 55.81 5.87
C ASP A 219 10.20 56.87 5.18
N LYS A 220 10.85 57.84 4.55
CA LYS A 220 10.18 58.95 3.83
C LYS A 220 9.36 58.48 2.63
N ALA A 221 9.50 57.24 2.17
CA ALA A 221 8.66 56.68 1.11
C ALA A 221 7.24 56.30 1.59
N PHE A 222 7.01 56.23 2.90
CA PHE A 222 5.74 55.83 3.52
C PHE A 222 5.06 56.96 4.32
N ILE A 223 5.54 58.21 4.19
CA ILE A 223 4.90 59.44 4.70
C ILE A 223 4.07 60.09 3.60
#